data_AF-A0A7C3SDY1-F1
#
_entry.id   AF-A0A7C3SDY1-F1
#
_cell.length_a   1.000
_cell.length_b   1.000
_cell.length_c   1.000
_cell.angle_alpha   90.00
_cell.angle_beta   90.00
_cell.angle_gamma   90.00
#
_symmetry.space_group_name_H-M   'P 1'
#
loop_
_entity.id
_entity.type
_entity.pdbx_description
1 polymer ?
#
loop_
_entity_poly.entity_id
_entity_poly.type
_entity_poly.pdbx_seq_one_letter_code
_entity_poly.pdbx_strand_id
1 'polypeptide(L)'
;MNNISELGKTGEIIAANYLERNGYEILETNFQNKIGYRVGEIDIIAREKRTGEIAFVEVKTRQKGSWDSENPELAITRAKYKKLTRIIERYLHQ
;
A
#
# COMPACT_ATOMS: atom_id res chain seq x y z
N MET A 1 17.08 -19.74 4.13
CA MET A 1 15.83 -19.29 4.78
C MET A 1 15.17 -18.30 3.84
N ASN A 2 13.95 -18.56 3.35
CA ASN A 2 13.25 -17.61 2.49
C ASN A 2 12.74 -16.47 3.36
N ASN A 3 13.43 -15.34 3.32
CA ASN A 3 13.08 -14.16 4.12
C ASN A 3 11.92 -13.41 3.43
N ILE A 4 10.72 -13.97 3.54
CA ILE A 4 9.47 -13.43 2.96
C ILE A 4 9.28 -11.95 3.36
N SER A 5 9.72 -11.58 4.57
CA SER A 5 9.70 -10.20 5.08
C SER A 5 10.63 -9.25 4.30
N GLU A 6 11.84 -9.67 3.93
CA GLU A 6 12.76 -8.82 3.15
C GLU A 6 12.28 -8.65 1.70
N LEU A 7 11.67 -9.69 1.15
CA LEU A 7 11.05 -9.63 -0.18
C LEU A 7 9.87 -8.65 -0.22
N GLY A 8 9.05 -8.62 0.84
CA GLY A 8 7.97 -7.63 1.01
C GLY A 8 8.50 -6.20 1.02
N LYS A 9 9.47 -5.92 1.89
CA LYS A 9 10.11 -4.59 2.00
C LYS A 9 10.77 -4.14 0.69
N THR A 10 11.41 -5.07 -0.01
CA THR A 10 12.00 -4.77 -1.32
C THR A 10 10.93 -4.37 -2.33
N GLY A 11 9.78 -5.04 -2.31
CA GLY A 11 8.63 -4.68 -3.15
C GLY A 11 8.09 -3.28 -2.84
N GLU A 12 7.96 -2.92 -1.56
CA GLU A 12 7.55 -1.58 -1.14
C GLU A 12 8.51 -0.50 -1.63
N ILE A 13 9.83 -0.73 -1.50
CA ILE A 13 10.86 0.19 -2.00
C ILE A 13 10.75 0.37 -3.52
N ILE A 14 10.57 -0.72 -4.27
CA ILE A 14 10.42 -0.66 -5.73
C ILE A 14 9.15 0.11 -6.11
N ALA A 15 8.03 -0.14 -5.41
CA ALA A 15 6.77 0.54 -5.66
C ALA A 15 6.87 2.05 -5.36
N ALA A 16 7.50 2.44 -4.25
CA ALA A 16 7.73 3.84 -3.89
C ALA A 16 8.58 4.55 -4.97
N ASN A 17 9.71 3.96 -5.36
CA ASN A 17 10.56 4.49 -6.43
C ASN A 17 9.83 4.63 -7.76
N TYR A 18 8.96 3.67 -8.09
CA TYR A 18 8.13 3.72 -9.29
C TYR A 18 7.18 4.93 -9.23
N LEU A 19 6.47 5.12 -8.11
CA LEU A 19 5.55 6.24 -7.93
C LEU A 19 6.28 7.59 -8.05
N GLU A 20 7.42 7.75 -7.39
CA GLU A 20 8.21 8.99 -7.46
C GLU A 20 8.63 9.34 -8.90
N ARG A 21 9.10 8.35 -9.66
CA ARG A 21 9.47 8.50 -11.08
C ARG A 21 8.27 8.84 -11.97
N ASN A 22 7.05 8.49 -11.55
CA ASN A 22 5.81 8.76 -12.26
C ASN A 22 5.07 10.01 -11.72
N GLY A 23 5.78 10.93 -11.07
CA GLY A 23 5.22 12.22 -10.69
C GLY A 23 4.44 12.23 -9.38
N TYR A 24 4.59 11.20 -8.56
CA TYR A 24 4.07 11.20 -7.19
C TYR A 24 5.12 11.74 -6.20
N GLU A 25 4.64 12.21 -5.07
CA GLU A 25 5.40 12.49 -3.85
C GLU A 25 4.99 11.49 -2.79
N ILE A 26 5.94 10.79 -2.19
CA ILE A 26 5.65 9.87 -1.09
C ILE A 26 5.42 10.69 0.17
N LEU A 27 4.21 10.62 0.73
CA LEU A 27 3.84 11.30 1.96
C LEU A 27 4.22 10.46 3.19
N GLU A 28 3.93 9.16 3.13
CA GLU A 28 4.19 8.24 4.23
C GLU A 28 4.30 6.80 3.70
N THR A 29 5.05 5.95 4.41
CA THR A 29 5.11 4.51 4.15
C THR A 29 4.89 3.74 5.45
N ASN A 30 4.40 2.51 5.33
CA ASN A 30 4.10 1.65 6.47
C ASN A 30 3.21 2.33 7.52
N PHE A 31 2.22 3.12 7.06
CA PHE A 31 1.33 3.87 7.94
C PHE A 31 0.51 2.91 8.78
N GLN A 32 0.50 3.15 10.08
CA GLN A 32 -0.33 2.43 11.04
C GLN A 32 -0.98 3.46 11.95
N ASN A 33 -2.26 3.26 12.24
CA ASN A 33 -2.95 4.00 13.28
C ASN A 33 -2.19 3.82 14.61
N LYS A 34 -1.74 4.93 15.22
CA LYS A 34 -1.03 4.94 16.51
C LYS A 34 -1.91 5.32 17.69
N ILE A 35 -3.13 5.79 17.43
CA ILE A 35 -4.08 6.26 18.45
C ILE A 35 -5.24 5.26 18.53
N GLY A 36 -5.40 4.62 19.69
CA GLY A 36 -6.44 3.61 19.92
C GLY A 36 -6.08 2.22 19.37
N TYR A 37 -7.08 1.48 18.90
CA TYR A 37 -6.90 0.09 18.43
C TYR A 37 -6.42 0.04 16.98
N ARG A 38 -5.41 -0.77 16.67
CA ARG A 38 -4.89 -0.94 15.30
C ARG A 38 -5.97 -1.49 14.37
N VAL A 39 -6.47 -0.64 13.48
CA VAL A 39 -7.52 -0.98 12.50
C VAL A 39 -6.97 -1.48 11.17
N GLY A 40 -5.70 -1.21 10.89
CA GLY A 40 -5.03 -1.66 9.68
C GLY A 40 -3.69 -0.97 9.45
N GLU A 41 -3.19 -1.12 8.23
CA GLU A 41 -1.97 -0.48 7.74
C GLU A 41 -2.15 -0.08 6.28
N ILE A 42 -1.36 0.88 5.83
CA ILE A 42 -1.26 1.29 4.43
C ILE A 42 0.23 1.29 4.06
N ASP A 43 0.59 0.55 3.02
CA ASP A 43 2.00 0.35 2.68
C ASP A 43 2.64 1.66 2.18
N ILE A 44 1.96 2.38 1.28
CA ILE A 44 2.42 3.66 0.74
C ILE A 44 1.25 4.63 0.63
N ILE A 45 1.47 5.87 1.05
CA ILE A 45 0.57 7.01 0.84
C ILE A 45 1.33 8.03 0.00
N ALA A 46 0.76 8.41 -1.14
CA ALA A 46 1.42 9.28 -2.10
C ALA A 46 0.49 10.36 -2.64
N ARG A 47 1.04 11.52 -3.00
CA ARG A 47 0.32 12.62 -3.65
C ARG A 47 0.74 12.75 -5.09
N GLU A 48 -0.19 12.74 -6.03
CA GLU A 48 0.11 13.05 -7.43
C GLU A 48 0.38 14.57 -7.55
N LYS A 49 1.55 14.94 -8.10
CA LYS A 49 2.04 16.32 -8.02
C LYS A 49 1.27 17.33 -8.88
N ARG A 50 0.55 16.89 -9.91
CA ARG A 50 -0.14 17.74 -10.89
C ARG A 50 -1.58 18.08 -10.46
N THR A 51 -2.25 17.13 -9.82
CA THR A 51 -3.66 17.15 -9.43
C THR A 51 -3.83 17.37 -7.94
N GLY A 52 -2.83 16.98 -7.14
CA GLY A 52 -2.91 16.97 -5.68
C GLY A 52 -3.69 15.79 -5.10
N GLU A 53 -4.11 14.83 -5.92
CA GLU A 53 -4.85 13.64 -5.47
C GLU A 53 -3.98 12.76 -4.57
N ILE A 54 -4.59 12.19 -3.52
CA ILE A 54 -3.93 11.27 -2.59
C ILE A 54 -4.25 9.83 -2.99
N ALA A 55 -3.21 9.06 -3.28
CA ALA A 55 -3.26 7.64 -3.54
C ALA A 55 -2.86 6.84 -2.29
N PHE A 56 -3.71 5.89 -1.92
CA PHE A 56 -3.44 4.90 -0.88
C PHE A 56 -3.14 3.57 -1.56
N VAL A 57 -1.90 3.08 -1.38
CA VAL A 57 -1.36 1.98 -2.17
C VAL A 57 -1.05 0.79 -1.27
N GLU A 58 -1.60 -0.36 -1.65
CA GLU A 58 -1.26 -1.66 -1.09
C GLU A 58 -0.30 -2.37 -2.05
N VAL A 59 0.85 -2.81 -1.54
CA VAL A 59 1.90 -3.48 -2.31
C VAL A 59 1.82 -4.99 -2.08
N LYS A 60 1.83 -5.78 -3.15
CA LYS A 60 2.01 -7.24 -3.08
C LYS A 60 3.18 -7.68 -3.93
N THR A 61 4.23 -8.16 -3.27
CA THR A 61 5.31 -8.87 -3.96
C THR A 61 4.87 -10.29 -4.28
N ARG A 62 4.93 -10.68 -5.56
CA ARG A 62 4.53 -11.99 -6.04
C ARG A 62 5.69 -12.72 -6.69
N GLN A 63 5.74 -14.04 -6.50
CA GLN A 63 6.59 -14.91 -7.30
C GLN A 63 5.89 -15.27 -8.60
N LYS A 64 6.68 -15.50 -9.66
CA LYS A 64 6.18 -15.95 -10.96
C LYS A 64 5.41 -17.27 -10.80
N GLY A 65 4.19 -17.34 -11.34
CA GLY A 65 3.32 -18.52 -11.25
C GLY A 65 2.40 -18.58 -10.02
N SER A 66 2.30 -17.50 -9.24
CA SER A 66 1.29 -17.39 -8.18
C SER A 66 -0.13 -17.27 -8.77
N TRP A 67 -1.12 -17.85 -8.09
CA TRP A 67 -2.51 -17.98 -8.57
C TRP A 67 -3.19 -16.65 -8.93
N ASP A 68 -2.76 -15.55 -8.31
CA ASP A 68 -3.30 -14.21 -8.50
C ASP A 68 -2.39 -13.32 -9.37
N SER A 69 -1.27 -13.85 -9.88
CA SER A 69 -0.28 -13.08 -10.66
C SER A 69 -0.86 -12.45 -11.93
N GLU A 70 -1.86 -13.08 -12.54
CA GLU A 70 -2.52 -12.60 -13.76
C GLU A 70 -3.76 -11.72 -13.50
N ASN A 71 -4.28 -11.71 -12.27
CA ASN A 71 -5.49 -10.96 -11.89
C ASN A 71 -5.28 -10.23 -10.54
N PRO A 72 -4.48 -9.15 -10.51
CA PRO A 72 -4.17 -8.40 -9.29
C PRO A 72 -5.40 -7.88 -8.53
N GLU A 73 -6.46 -7.53 -9.23
CA GLU A 73 -7.73 -7.03 -8.69
C GLU A 73 -8.44 -8.06 -7.80
N LEU A 74 -8.29 -9.36 -8.06
CA LEU A 74 -8.88 -10.43 -7.23
C LEU A 74 -8.29 -10.46 -5.82
N ALA A 75 -7.15 -9.81 -5.60
CA ALA A 75 -6.53 -9.70 -4.29
C ALA A 75 -7.22 -8.67 -3.36
N ILE A 76 -8.17 -7.88 -3.86
CA ILE A 76 -9.00 -6.97 -3.08
C ILE A 76 -10.32 -7.67 -2.72
N THR A 77 -10.29 -8.43 -1.63
CA THR A 77 -11.51 -9.02 -1.06
C THR A 77 -12.37 -7.95 -0.39
N ARG A 78 -13.67 -8.23 -0.18
CA ARG A 78 -14.56 -7.34 0.60
C ARG A 78 -14.01 -7.01 1.99
N ALA A 79 -13.35 -7.97 2.63
CA ALA A 79 -12.73 -7.77 3.94
C ALA A 79 -11.53 -6.81 3.85
N LYS A 80 -10.67 -6.97 2.85
CA LYS A 80 -9.52 -6.07 2.60
C LYS A 80 -10.00 -4.67 2.26
N TYR A 81 -11.02 -4.53 1.43
CA TYR A 81 -11.64 -3.24 1.12
C TYR A 81 -12.14 -2.52 2.38
N LYS A 82 -12.94 -3.19 3.22
CA LYS A 82 -13.42 -2.62 4.49
C LYS A 82 -12.29 -2.19 5.43
N LYS A 83 -11.21 -2.98 5.50
CA LYS A 83 -10.03 -2.66 6.32
C LYS A 83 -9.33 -1.41 5.79
N LEU A 84 -9.11 -1.33 4.48
CA LEU A 84 -8.50 -0.17 3.80
C LEU A 84 -9.33 1.10 4.02
N THR A 85 -10.64 1.05 3.80
CA THR A 85 -11.52 2.22 4.02
C THR A 85 -11.37 2.78 5.43
N ARG A 86 -11.39 1.92 6.46
CA ARG A 86 -11.27 2.36 7.86
C ARG A 86 -9.91 3.01 8.17
N ILE A 87 -8.81 2.46 7.66
CA ILE A 87 -7.49 3.03 7.92
C ILE A 87 -7.27 4.33 7.12
N ILE A 88 -7.82 4.43 5.91
CA ILE A 88 -7.83 5.64 5.09
C ILE A 88 -8.61 6.76 5.78
N GLU A 89 -9.83 6.48 6.27
CA GLU A 89 -10.61 7.44 7.05
C GLU A 89 -9.82 7.94 8.26
N ARG A 90 -9.12 7.04 8.96
CA ARG A 90 -8.27 7.45 10.08
C ARG A 90 -7.10 8.31 9.64
N TYR A 91 -6.48 8.05 8.50
CA TYR A 91 -5.42 8.89 7.97
C TYR A 91 -5.89 10.30 7.63
N LEU A 92 -7.10 10.43 7.08
CA LEU A 92 -7.67 11.72 6.67
C LEU A 92 -8.18 12.58 7.84
N HIS A 93 -8.40 11.98 9.01
CA HIS A 93 -8.90 12.67 10.21
C HIS A 93 -7.80 12.99 11.25
N GLN A 94 -6.53 12.84 10.89
CA GLN A 94 -5.39 13.12 11.77
C GLN A 94 -5.12 14.62 11.91
#